data_AF-A0A1T5DKW8-F1
#
_entry.id   AF-A0A1T5DKW8-F1
#
_cell.length_a   1.000
_cell.length_b   1.000
_cell.length_c   1.000
_cell.angle_alpha   90.00
_cell.angle_beta   90.00
_cell.angle_gamma   90.00
#
_symmetry.space_group_name_H-M   'P 1'
#
loop_
_entity.id
_entity.type
_entity.pdbx_description
1 polymer ?
#
loop_
_entity_poly.entity_id
_entity_poly.type
_entity_poly.pdbx_seq_one_letter_code
_entity_poly.pdbx_strand_id
1 'polypeptide(L)'
;MKDTSFLGTGWGFPPTFRCTIGGVDMLSGREDVESSLHIIISTEVGERIMHPGFGCGLRRFVFEPITHTTQQTVDLHGNAAKGESTPTEAMLETIVKEAIVLHEPRIIVNKVETYSRPLDGLIEISVEYLLITTNTRYNYVYPFYIHEATNLQL
;
A
#
# COMPACT_ATOMS: atom_id res chain seq x y z
N MET A 1 -14.44 -17.62 -11.72
CA MET A 1 -13.65 -16.37 -11.76
C MET A 1 -14.17 -15.48 -10.66
N LYS A 2 -13.33 -15.03 -9.71
CA LYS A 2 -13.77 -14.05 -8.69
C LYS A 2 -13.97 -12.72 -9.43
N ASP A 3 -15.18 -12.19 -9.40
CA ASP A 3 -15.49 -10.91 -10.01
C ASP A 3 -14.86 -9.79 -9.17
N THR A 4 -13.81 -9.14 -9.69
CA THR A 4 -13.06 -8.07 -9.01
C THR A 4 -13.42 -6.68 -9.54
N SER A 5 -14.47 -6.57 -10.35
CA SER A 5 -14.91 -5.31 -10.98
C SER A 5 -15.21 -4.20 -9.97
N PHE A 6 -15.63 -4.54 -8.75
CA PHE A 6 -15.91 -3.60 -7.67
C PHE A 6 -14.66 -2.95 -7.05
N LEU A 7 -13.43 -3.34 -7.40
CA LEU A 7 -12.22 -2.67 -6.90
C LEU A 7 -11.90 -1.38 -7.68
N GLY A 8 -12.56 -1.19 -8.83
CA GLY A 8 -12.36 -0.06 -9.72
C GLY A 8 -11.29 -0.30 -10.77
N THR A 9 -11.14 0.68 -11.65
CA THR A 9 -10.09 0.73 -12.67
C THR A 9 -9.54 2.15 -12.70
N GLY A 10 -8.22 2.25 -12.60
CA GLY A 10 -7.48 3.50 -12.51
C GLY A 10 -6.42 3.61 -13.60
N TRP A 11 -5.79 4.78 -13.69
CA TRP A 11 -4.61 4.95 -14.55
C TRP A 11 -3.45 4.15 -13.97
N GLY A 12 -2.66 3.52 -14.85
CA GLY A 12 -1.43 2.87 -14.45
C GLY A 12 -0.41 3.87 -13.92
N PHE A 13 0.31 3.46 -12.87
CA PHE A 13 1.49 4.18 -12.40
C PHE A 13 2.74 3.33 -12.66
N PRO A 14 3.76 3.86 -13.37
CA PRO A 14 3.83 5.22 -13.93
C PRO A 14 2.84 5.46 -15.09
N PRO A 15 2.29 6.68 -15.26
CA PRO A 15 1.36 6.99 -16.35
C PRO A 15 2.01 6.74 -17.71
N THR A 16 1.51 5.73 -18.42
CA THR A 16 2.06 5.28 -19.70
C THR A 16 1.03 5.46 -20.80
N PHE A 17 1.41 6.15 -21.86
CA PHE A 17 0.57 6.38 -23.04
C PHE A 17 1.03 5.48 -24.17
N ARG A 18 0.10 4.74 -24.80
CA ARG A 18 0.42 3.84 -25.90
C ARG A 18 -0.38 4.22 -27.15
N CYS A 19 0.33 4.49 -28.24
CA CYS A 19 -0.29 4.85 -29.51
C CYS A 19 -1.15 3.72 -30.10
N THR A 20 -0.82 2.46 -29.81
CA THR A 20 -1.56 1.28 -30.32
C THR A 20 -2.98 1.18 -29.80
N ILE A 21 -3.18 1.50 -28.51
CA ILE A 21 -4.51 1.54 -27.86
C ILE A 21 -5.15 2.93 -27.94
N GLY A 22 -4.40 3.95 -28.37
CA GLY A 22 -4.90 5.33 -28.49
C GLY A 22 -5.29 5.94 -27.14
N GLY A 23 -4.61 5.55 -26.05
CA GLY A 23 -5.03 5.92 -24.70
C GLY A 23 -3.96 5.71 -23.63
N VAL A 24 -4.39 5.87 -22.38
CA VAL A 24 -3.61 5.62 -21.17
C VAL A 24 -3.69 4.15 -20.80
N ASP A 25 -2.61 3.60 -20.27
CA ASP A 25 -2.61 2.27 -19.68
C ASP A 25 -3.47 2.24 -18.41
N MET A 26 -4.40 1.29 -18.33
CA MET A 26 -5.36 1.20 -17.24
C MET A 26 -5.09 -0.05 -16.40
N LEU A 27 -5.05 0.11 -15.08
CA LEU A 27 -4.93 -0.98 -14.13
C LEU A 27 -6.27 -1.25 -13.46
N SER A 28 -6.53 -2.51 -13.13
CA SER A 28 -7.78 -2.90 -12.48
C SER A 28 -7.52 -3.81 -11.29
N GLY A 29 -8.46 -3.82 -10.34
CA GLY A 29 -8.43 -4.78 -9.26
C GLY A 29 -7.20 -4.66 -8.35
N ARG A 30 -6.46 -5.76 -8.24
CA ARG A 30 -5.29 -5.86 -7.36
C ARG A 30 -4.14 -4.97 -7.83
N GLU A 31 -3.89 -4.90 -9.13
CA GLU A 31 -2.78 -4.12 -9.70
C GLU A 31 -2.96 -2.62 -9.45
N ASP A 32 -4.21 -2.15 -9.48
CA ASP A 32 -4.54 -0.75 -9.14
C ASP A 32 -4.28 -0.44 -7.65
N VAL A 33 -4.57 -1.39 -6.75
CA VAL A 33 -4.27 -1.24 -5.33
C VAL A 33 -2.75 -1.22 -5.07
N GLU A 34 -1.99 -2.10 -5.72
CA GLU A 34 -0.53 -2.12 -5.60
C GLU A 34 0.10 -0.81 -6.14
N SER A 35 -0.42 -0.29 -7.24
CA SER A 35 -0.06 1.02 -7.78
C SER A 35 -0.38 2.16 -6.79
N SER A 36 -1.56 2.14 -6.18
CA SER A 36 -1.96 3.12 -5.16
C SER A 36 -1.06 3.10 -3.93
N LEU A 37 -0.71 1.91 -3.43
CA LEU A 37 0.25 1.74 -2.34
C LEU A 37 1.61 2.34 -2.68
N HIS A 38 2.10 2.07 -3.90
CA HIS A 38 3.34 2.65 -4.38
C HIS A 38 3.28 4.19 -4.35
N ILE A 39 2.19 4.79 -4.85
CA ILE A 39 1.99 6.24 -4.84
C ILE A 39 1.97 6.80 -3.41
N ILE A 40 1.25 6.18 -2.48
CA ILE A 40 1.16 6.65 -1.09
C ILE A 40 2.54 6.66 -0.43
N ILE A 41 3.29 5.56 -0.58
CA ILE A 41 4.60 5.36 0.03
C ILE A 41 5.65 6.28 -0.60
N SER A 42 5.61 6.49 -1.92
CA SER A 42 6.58 7.31 -2.64
C SER A 42 6.35 8.82 -2.51
N THR A 43 5.16 9.24 -2.07
CA THR A 43 4.79 10.66 -1.95
C THR A 43 5.14 11.20 -0.57
N GLU A 44 5.76 12.38 -0.52
CA GLU A 44 5.99 13.10 0.73
C GLU A 44 4.76 13.90 1.18
N VAL A 45 4.59 14.00 2.49
CA VAL A 45 3.48 14.76 3.09
C VAL A 45 3.63 16.23 2.70
N GLY A 46 2.59 16.78 2.07
CA GLY A 46 2.56 18.17 1.60
C GLY A 46 2.85 18.37 0.11
N GLU A 47 3.24 17.34 -0.64
CA GLU A 47 3.51 17.47 -2.08
C GLU A 47 2.24 17.68 -2.92
N ARG A 48 1.09 17.19 -2.44
CA ARG A 48 -0.17 17.28 -3.17
C ARG A 48 -0.89 18.61 -2.90
N ILE A 49 -1.07 19.37 -3.97
CA ILE A 49 -1.89 20.60 -3.97
C ILE A 49 -3.31 20.24 -3.51
N MET A 50 -3.85 21.02 -2.57
CA MET A 50 -5.16 20.80 -1.91
C MET A 50 -5.29 19.50 -1.09
N HIS A 51 -4.23 18.70 -0.96
CA HIS A 51 -4.24 17.47 -0.16
C HIS A 51 -2.96 17.37 0.69
N PRO A 52 -2.72 18.33 1.61
CA PRO A 52 -1.45 18.42 2.34
C PRO A 52 -1.20 17.23 3.27
N GLY A 53 -2.26 16.52 3.71
CA GLY A 53 -2.13 15.33 4.56
C GLY A 53 -1.78 14.03 3.82
N PHE A 54 -1.76 14.04 2.47
CA PHE A 54 -1.49 12.83 1.68
C PHE A 54 0.02 12.54 1.60
N GLY A 55 0.40 11.28 1.77
CA GLY A 55 1.77 10.77 1.66
C GLY A 55 2.20 9.97 2.89
N CYS A 56 3.40 9.40 2.83
CA CYS A 56 3.98 8.60 3.92
C CYS A 56 5.14 9.34 4.62
N GLY A 57 5.87 10.19 3.89
CA GLY A 57 6.89 11.04 4.51
C GLY A 57 8.17 10.30 4.92
N LEU A 58 8.50 9.20 4.26
CA LEU A 58 9.62 8.31 4.62
C LEU A 58 10.98 8.94 4.39
N ARG A 59 11.09 9.94 3.53
CA ARG A 59 12.37 10.57 3.16
C ARG A 59 13.11 11.19 4.34
N ARG A 60 12.39 11.54 5.41
CA ARG A 60 12.99 12.06 6.65
C ARG A 60 13.91 11.05 7.36
N PHE A 61 13.73 9.75 7.12
CA PHE A 61 14.50 8.69 7.78
C PHE A 61 15.75 8.25 7.02
N VAL A 62 16.00 8.77 5.81
CA VAL A 62 17.09 8.32 4.92
C VAL A 62 18.48 8.47 5.55
N PHE A 63 18.67 9.43 6.45
CA PHE A 63 19.95 9.69 7.11
C PHE A 63 19.94 9.35 8.61
N GLU A 64 18.88 8.72 9.10
CA GLU A 64 18.84 8.24 10.48
C GLU A 64 19.78 7.04 10.64
N PRO A 65 20.46 6.91 11.79
CA PRO A 65 21.37 5.81 12.02
C PRO A 65 20.61 4.48 12.10
N ILE A 66 21.00 3.52 11.26
CA ILE A 66 20.50 2.15 11.31
C ILE A 66 21.15 1.46 12.51
N THR A 67 20.48 1.52 13.66
CA THR A 67 20.91 0.77 14.85
C THR A 67 20.39 -0.66 14.72
N HIS A 68 21.23 -1.65 14.94
CA HIS A 68 20.81 -3.06 15.01
C HIS A 68 21.06 -3.56 16.42
N THR A 69 20.00 -3.80 17.18
CA THR A 69 20.12 -4.52 18.46
C THR A 69 20.24 -5.99 18.13
N THR A 70 21.47 -6.50 18.15
CA THR A 70 21.75 -7.92 17.86
C THR A 70 21.16 -8.82 18.95
N GLN A 71 19.90 -9.21 18.78
CA GLN A 71 19.33 -10.41 19.40
C GLN A 71 18.85 -11.32 18.27
N GLN A 72 19.81 -11.95 17.59
CA GLN A 72 19.52 -13.10 16.73
C GLN A 72 19.21 -14.29 17.64
N THR A 73 17.97 -14.42 18.10
CA THR A 73 17.48 -15.72 18.56
C THR A 73 17.07 -16.49 17.31
N VAL A 74 17.95 -17.36 16.84
CA VAL A 74 17.59 -18.37 15.85
C VAL A 74 16.63 -19.35 16.53
N ASP A 75 15.39 -19.41 16.07
CA ASP A 75 14.47 -20.45 16.52
C ASP A 75 15.04 -21.83 16.12
N LEU A 76 14.69 -22.88 16.86
CA LEU A 76 15.10 -24.28 16.60
C LEU A 76 14.77 -24.78 15.17
N HIS A 77 13.95 -24.04 14.42
CA HIS A 77 13.54 -24.32 13.05
C HIS A 77 14.33 -23.53 11.98
N GLY A 78 15.38 -22.79 12.35
CA GLY A 78 16.24 -22.07 11.40
C GLY A 78 15.60 -20.81 10.78
N ASN A 79 14.40 -20.44 11.21
CA ASN A 79 13.81 -19.16 10.86
C ASN A 79 14.43 -18.10 11.78
N ALA A 80 15.00 -17.04 11.20
CA ALA A 80 15.46 -15.89 11.95
C ALA A 80 14.24 -15.22 12.60
N ALA A 81 14.02 -15.46 13.89
CA ALA A 81 13.03 -14.70 14.65
C ALA A 81 13.50 -13.25 14.66
N LYS A 82 12.62 -12.34 14.25
CA LYS A 82 12.88 -10.91 14.30
C LYS A 82 13.16 -10.53 15.76
N GLY A 83 14.39 -10.09 16.05
CA GLY A 83 14.76 -9.53 17.35
C GLY A 83 13.99 -8.25 17.65
N GLU A 84 14.17 -7.68 18.84
CA GLU A 84 13.49 -6.44 19.25
C GLU A 84 13.66 -5.33 18.21
N SER A 85 12.53 -4.84 17.66
CA SER A 85 12.51 -3.73 16.70
C SER A 85 13.15 -2.49 17.32
N THR A 86 14.10 -1.87 16.63
CA THR A 86 14.68 -0.61 17.11
C THR A 86 13.64 0.52 17.09
N PRO A 87 13.83 1.60 17.88
CA PRO A 87 12.86 2.70 17.93
C PRO A 87 12.56 3.30 16.56
N THR A 88 13.57 3.43 15.69
CA THR A 88 13.43 3.96 14.32
C THR A 88 12.63 3.02 13.43
N GLU A 89 12.90 1.72 13.49
CA GLU A 89 12.16 0.68 12.77
C GLU A 89 10.68 0.64 13.20
N ALA A 90 10.40 0.69 14.51
CA ALA A 90 9.04 0.75 15.03
C ALA A 90 8.29 2.02 14.60
N MET A 91 8.98 3.17 14.53
CA MET A 91 8.42 4.41 13.99
C MET A 91 8.08 4.29 12.51
N LEU A 92 8.97 3.71 11.71
CA LEU A 92 8.73 3.46 10.28
C LEU A 92 7.52 2.55 10.06
N GLU A 93 7.42 1.45 10.81
CA GLU A 93 6.28 0.53 10.75
C GLU A 93 4.96 1.24 11.06
N THR A 94 4.98 2.09 12.09
CA THR A 94 3.81 2.88 12.50
C THR A 94 3.40 3.87 11.42
N ILE A 95 4.34 4.64 10.88
CA ILE A 95 4.09 5.66 9.86
C ILE A 95 3.56 5.04 8.57
N VAL A 96 4.16 3.94 8.11
CA VAL A 96 3.70 3.22 6.91
C VAL A 96 2.29 2.69 7.13
N LYS A 97 2.05 2.05 8.28
CA LYS A 97 0.72 1.52 8.63
C LYS A 97 -0.34 2.61 8.66
N GLU A 98 -0.08 3.73 9.34
CA GLU A 98 -1.01 4.87 9.42
C GLU A 98 -1.28 5.48 8.05
N ALA A 99 -0.23 5.73 7.26
CA ALA A 99 -0.37 6.29 5.91
C ALA A 99 -1.25 5.40 5.02
N ILE A 100 -1.06 4.09 5.06
CA ILE A 100 -1.86 3.13 4.29
C ILE A 100 -3.31 3.10 4.81
N VAL A 101 -3.52 3.01 6.12
CA VAL A 101 -4.88 2.96 6.70
C VAL A 101 -5.68 4.22 6.38
N LEU A 102 -5.03 5.40 6.36
CA LEU A 102 -5.69 6.67 6.06
C LEU A 102 -6.03 6.83 4.58
N HIS A 103 -5.20 6.30 3.68
CA HIS A 103 -5.27 6.63 2.25
C HIS A 103 -5.68 5.46 1.34
N GLU A 104 -5.68 4.21 1.82
CA GLU A 104 -6.06 3.03 1.04
C GLU A 104 -7.14 2.19 1.75
N PRO A 105 -8.43 2.59 1.64
CA PRO A 105 -9.53 1.94 2.35
C PRO A 105 -9.89 0.55 1.78
N ARG A 106 -9.34 0.15 0.62
CA ARG A 106 -9.67 -1.13 -0.02
C ARG A 106 -8.94 -2.32 0.59
N ILE A 107 -8.02 -2.08 1.52
CA ILE A 107 -7.22 -3.14 2.15
C ILE A 107 -7.28 -3.09 3.68
N ILE A 108 -7.03 -4.24 4.28
CA ILE A 108 -6.78 -4.39 5.71
C ILE A 108 -5.31 -4.74 5.86
N VAL A 109 -4.55 -3.87 6.52
CA VAL A 109 -3.13 -4.12 6.82
C VAL A 109 -3.03 -5.10 7.99
N ASN A 110 -2.53 -6.30 7.73
CA ASN A 110 -2.31 -7.32 8.76
C ASN A 110 -1.03 -7.02 9.54
N LYS A 111 0.04 -6.73 8.80
CA LYS A 111 1.39 -6.62 9.36
C LYS A 111 2.24 -5.66 8.52
N VAL A 112 3.05 -4.86 9.21
CA VAL A 112 4.14 -4.09 8.58
C VAL A 112 5.40 -4.46 9.34
N GLU A 113 6.43 -4.91 8.63
CA GLU A 113 7.70 -5.28 9.21
C GLU A 113 8.85 -4.60 8.49
N THR A 114 9.82 -4.17 9.27
CA THR A 114 11.09 -3.64 8.78
C THR A 114 12.22 -4.64 9.02
N TYR A 115 13.13 -4.72 8.05
CA TYR A 115 14.37 -5.50 8.14
C TYR A 115 15.54 -4.61 7.74
N SER A 116 16.40 -4.29 8.70
CA SER A 116 17.61 -3.51 8.43
C SER A 116 18.74 -4.38 7.86
N ARG A 117 19.43 -3.82 6.87
CA ARG A 117 20.69 -4.33 6.31
C ARG A 117 21.77 -3.25 6.49
N PRO A 118 22.37 -3.14 7.69
CA PRO A 118 23.25 -2.01 8.03
C PRO A 118 24.47 -1.89 7.11
N LEU A 119 25.04 -3.01 6.66
CA LEU A 119 26.20 -3.03 5.76
C LEU A 119 25.90 -2.41 4.39
N ASP A 120 24.64 -2.47 3.95
CA ASP A 120 24.18 -1.96 2.66
C ASP A 120 23.53 -0.57 2.79
N GLY A 121 23.34 -0.07 4.01
CA GLY A 121 22.59 1.16 4.27
C GLY A 121 21.11 1.06 3.87
N LEU A 122 20.52 -0.13 3.89
CA LEU A 122 19.17 -0.39 3.39
C LEU A 122 18.24 -0.84 4.52
N ILE A 123 17.00 -0.34 4.49
CA ILE A 123 15.89 -0.85 5.31
C ILE A 123 14.83 -1.38 4.34
N GLU A 124 14.53 -2.66 4.44
CA GLU A 124 13.45 -3.31 3.70
C GLU A 124 12.16 -3.19 4.52
N ILE A 125 11.07 -2.77 3.87
CA ILE A 125 9.75 -2.66 4.49
C ILE A 125 8.82 -3.65 3.80
N SER A 126 8.32 -4.63 4.55
CA SER A 126 7.36 -5.63 4.10
C SER A 126 5.97 -5.28 4.64
N VAL A 127 4.97 -5.26 3.76
CA VAL A 127 3.58 -4.98 4.09
C VAL A 127 2.72 -6.18 3.72
N GLU A 128 2.15 -6.83 4.72
CA GLU A 128 1.17 -7.90 4.55
C GLU A 128 -0.24 -7.32 4.68
N TYR A 129 -1.08 -7.53 3.66
CA TYR A 129 -2.44 -7.01 3.63
C TYR A 129 -3.42 -7.99 2.99
N LEU A 130 -4.69 -7.79 3.34
CA LEU A 130 -5.83 -8.46 2.73
C LEU A 130 -6.64 -7.46 1.92
N LEU A 131 -6.98 -7.82 0.68
CA LEU A 131 -7.95 -7.07 -0.12
C LEU A 131 -9.34 -7.30 0.45
N ILE A 132 -10.09 -6.21 0.68
CA ILE A 132 -11.49 -6.30 1.07
C ILE A 132 -12.29 -6.66 -0.20
N THR A 133 -12.73 -7.91 -0.31
CA THR A 133 -13.50 -8.38 -1.47
C THR A 133 -15.01 -8.40 -1.26
N THR A 134 -15.49 -7.82 -0.16
CA THR A 134 -16.93 -7.79 0.13
C THR A 134 -17.58 -6.65 -0.66
N ASN A 135 -18.33 -7.02 -1.70
CA ASN A 135 -19.23 -6.11 -2.39
C ASN A 135 -20.37 -5.74 -1.42
N THR A 136 -20.16 -4.70 -0.61
CA THR A 136 -21.25 -4.06 0.13
C THR A 136 -21.85 -2.99 -0.77
N ARG A 137 -23.19 -2.87 -0.79
CA ARG A 137 -23.94 -1.89 -1.60
C ARG A 137 -23.57 -0.41 -1.33
N TYR A 138 -22.74 -0.15 -0.33
CA TYR A 138 -22.21 1.17 0.01
C TYR A 138 -20.87 1.48 -0.67
N ASN A 139 -20.28 0.53 -1.39
CA ASN A 139 -19.03 0.75 -2.11
C ASN A 139 -19.35 1.41 -3.46
N TYR A 140 -19.30 2.74 -3.48
CA TYR A 140 -19.58 3.54 -4.68
C TYR A 140 -18.42 3.48 -5.67
N VAL A 141 -18.35 2.39 -6.43
CA VAL A 141 -17.31 2.18 -7.43
C VAL A 141 -17.89 2.56 -8.79
N TYR A 142 -17.20 3.43 -9.53
CA TYR A 142 -17.58 3.74 -10.90
C TYR A 142 -17.21 2.57 -11.82
N PRO A 143 -18.06 2.11 -12.77
CA PRO A 143 -19.35 2.66 -13.22
C PRO A 143 -20.58 1.89 -12.71
N PHE A 144 -20.65 1.54 -11.43
CA PHE A 144 -21.72 0.69 -10.90
C PHE A 144 -23.12 1.33 -10.98
N TYR A 145 -23.21 2.68 -10.90
CA TYR A 145 -24.48 3.43 -11.03
C TYR A 145 -25.17 3.30 -12.40
N ILE A 146 -24.43 2.91 -13.45
CA ILE A 146 -24.95 2.88 -14.83
C ILE A 146 -25.69 1.57 -15.12
N HIS A 147 -25.32 0.47 -14.45
CA HIS A 147 -25.76 -0.86 -14.84
C HIS A 147 -26.73 -1.54 -13.86
N GLU A 148 -26.87 -1.08 -12.61
CA GLU A 148 -27.71 -1.73 -11.59
C GLU A 148 -29.06 -1.07 -11.28
N ALA A 149 -29.45 0.02 -11.96
CA ALA A 149 -30.72 0.72 -11.73
C ALA A 149 -31.98 -0.05 -12.23
N THR A 150 -31.99 -1.39 -12.21
CA THR A 150 -33.13 -2.19 -12.71
C THR A 150 -33.44 -3.46 -11.90
N ASN A 151 -33.17 -3.48 -10.59
CA ASN A 151 -33.79 -4.47 -9.70
C ASN A 151 -34.83 -3.84 -8.76
N LEU A 152 -35.84 -3.19 -9.35
CA LEU A 152 -37.15 -3.07 -8.73
C LEU A 152 -37.92 -4.35 -9.06
N GLN A 153 -37.85 -5.35 -8.19
CA GLN A 153 -38.85 -6.42 -8.20
C GLN A 153 -40.14 -5.84 -7.61
N LEU A 154 -41.17 -5.73 -8.46
CA LEU A 154 -42.57 -5.56 -8.07
C LEU A 154 -43.06 -6.76 -7.25
#